data_AF-A0A410YG22-F1
#
_entry.id   AF-A0A410YG22-F1
#
_cell.length_a   1.000
_cell.length_b   1.000
_cell.length_c   1.000
_cell.angle_alpha   90.00
_cell.angle_beta   90.00
_cell.angle_gamma   90.00
#
_symmetry.space_group_name_H-M   'P 1'
#
loop_
_entity.id
_entity.type
_entity.pdbx_description
1 polymer ?
#
loop_
_entity_poly.entity_id
_entity_poly.type
_entity_poly.pdbx_seq_one_letter_code
_entity_poly.pdbx_strand_id
1 'polypeptide(L)'
;MGWVFAAGFILIALLWFSTWLRRRTIRALLLTTGAQTTGSSSLHRRGRRLPRIAVRYTDDTGSEHVIIKTIVSAGDEQLLQKPALVLYHPKHRSRSDYVLIGFGTQPRRWFSGEFSRKN
;
A
#
# COMPACT_ATOMS: atom_id res chain seq x y z
N MET A 1 -5.51 6.58 -42.38
CA MET A 1 -4.53 6.62 -41.26
C MET A 1 -5.14 6.99 -39.90
N GLY A 2 -6.20 7.82 -39.81
CA GLY A 2 -6.83 8.16 -38.51
C GLY A 2 -7.41 7.00 -37.69
N TRP A 3 -7.86 5.92 -38.34
CA TRP A 3 -8.40 4.74 -37.66
C TRP A 3 -7.38 3.97 -36.81
N VAL A 4 -6.11 3.99 -37.18
CA VAL A 4 -5.04 3.34 -36.40
C VAL A 4 -4.81 4.09 -35.08
N PHE A 5 -4.88 5.42 -35.12
CA PHE A 5 -4.80 6.25 -33.92
C PHE A 5 -6.03 6.07 -33.03
N ALA A 6 -7.23 6.00 -33.61
CA ALA A 6 -8.46 5.74 -32.85
C ALA A 6 -8.42 4.37 -32.15
N ALA A 7 -8.02 3.31 -32.87
CA ALA A 7 -7.86 1.98 -32.30
C ALA A 7 -6.81 1.95 -31.19
N GLY A 8 -5.66 2.59 -31.40
CA GLY A 8 -4.61 2.72 -30.38
C GLY A 8 -5.10 3.44 -29.13
N PHE A 9 -5.85 4.54 -29.28
CA PHE A 9 -6.38 5.30 -28.16
C PHE A 9 -7.41 4.51 -27.35
N ILE A 10 -8.30 3.77 -28.03
CA ILE A 10 -9.28 2.87 -27.37
C ILE A 10 -8.56 1.80 -26.57
N LEU A 11 -7.51 1.20 -27.13
CA LEU A 11 -6.75 0.14 -26.49
C LEU A 11 -6.02 0.66 -25.23
N ILE A 12 -5.41 1.84 -25.31
CA ILE A 12 -4.80 2.53 -24.16
C ILE A 12 -5.85 2.85 -23.10
N ALA A 13 -7.01 3.38 -23.48
CA ALA A 13 -8.09 3.69 -22.56
C ALA A 13 -8.63 2.45 -21.86
N LEU A 14 -8.80 1.33 -22.57
CA LEU A 14 -9.22 0.05 -22.00
C LEU A 14 -8.19 -0.51 -21.01
N LEU A 15 -6.89 -0.45 -21.34
CA LEU A 15 -5.82 -0.85 -20.44
C LEU A 15 -5.79 0.02 -19.17
N TRP A 16 -5.94 1.33 -19.34
CA TRP A 16 -6.03 2.26 -18.22
C TRP A 16 -7.24 1.95 -17.33
N PHE A 17 -8.40 1.74 -17.93
CA PHE A 17 -9.63 1.43 -17.21
C PHE A 17 -9.54 0.09 -16.48
N SER A 18 -9.01 -0.95 -17.12
CA SER A 18 -8.83 -2.28 -16.54
C SER A 18 -7.88 -2.25 -15.34
N THR A 19 -6.74 -1.55 -15.47
CA THR A 19 -5.79 -1.39 -14.35
C THR A 19 -6.38 -0.57 -13.20
N TRP A 20 -7.17 0.47 -13.51
CA TRP A 20 -7.87 1.25 -12.50
C TRP A 20 -8.93 0.43 -11.76
N LEU A 21 -9.74 -0.33 -12.49
CA LEU A 21 -10.76 -1.21 -11.94
C LEU A 21 -10.12 -2.29 -11.05
N ARG A 22 -9.04 -2.91 -11.51
CA ARG A 22 -8.26 -3.89 -10.74
C ARG A 22 -7.78 -3.33 -9.41
N ARG A 23 -7.24 -2.10 -9.40
CA ARG A 23 -6.78 -1.46 -8.14
C ARG A 23 -7.94 -1.20 -7.19
N ARG A 24 -9.09 -0.75 -7.72
CA ARG A 24 -10.31 -0.54 -6.91
C ARG A 24 -10.85 -1.85 -6.33
N THR A 25 -10.93 -2.91 -7.11
CA THR A 25 -11.45 -4.20 -6.64
C THR A 25 -10.54 -4.84 -5.59
N ILE A 26 -9.22 -4.79 -5.77
CA ILE A 26 -8.27 -5.26 -4.74
C ILE A 26 -8.47 -4.49 -3.43
N ARG A 27 -8.61 -3.17 -3.50
CA ARG A 27 -8.82 -2.35 -2.30
C ARG A 27 -10.15 -2.66 -1.61
N ALA A 28 -11.23 -2.81 -2.38
CA ALA A 28 -12.53 -3.18 -1.83
C ALA A 28 -12.49 -4.56 -1.17
N LEU A 29 -11.88 -5.54 -1.84
CA LEU A 29 -11.69 -6.90 -1.33
C LEU A 29 -10.87 -6.90 -0.04
N LEU A 30 -9.78 -6.13 0.03
CA LEU A 30 -9.01 -5.99 1.26
C LEU A 30 -9.82 -5.41 2.42
N LEU A 31 -10.62 -4.40 2.15
CA LEU A 31 -11.44 -3.75 3.19
C LEU A 31 -12.56 -4.67 3.70
N THR A 32 -12.99 -5.65 2.91
CA THR A 32 -14.06 -6.59 3.32
C THR A 32 -13.54 -7.90 3.88
N THR A 33 -12.45 -8.46 3.33
CA THR A 33 -11.94 -9.80 3.66
C THR A 33 -10.48 -9.80 4.12
N GLY A 34 -9.85 -8.63 4.25
CA GLY A 34 -8.47 -8.52 4.69
C GLY A 34 -8.32 -8.91 6.16
N ALA A 35 -7.21 -9.57 6.47
CA ALA A 35 -6.79 -9.78 7.85
C ALA A 35 -6.16 -8.49 8.38
N GLN A 36 -6.50 -8.13 9.61
CA GLN A 36 -5.99 -6.94 10.27
C GLN A 36 -5.02 -7.33 11.37
N THR A 37 -3.87 -6.65 11.42
CA THR A 37 -2.86 -6.83 12.45
C THR A 37 -2.28 -5.49 12.87
N THR A 38 -1.75 -5.42 14.08
CA THR A 38 -1.09 -4.22 14.59
C THR A 38 0.38 -4.26 14.20
N GLY A 39 0.89 -3.13 13.73
CA GLY A 39 2.29 -2.95 13.38
C GLY A 39 2.95 -1.82 14.13
N SER A 40 4.27 -1.85 14.18
CA SER A 40 5.11 -0.79 14.73
C SER A 40 5.60 0.11 13.61
N SER A 41 5.34 1.40 13.72
CA SER A 41 5.84 2.43 12.80
C SER A 41 7.19 2.94 13.25
N SER A 42 8.06 3.21 12.29
CA SER A 42 9.42 3.73 12.51
C SER A 42 9.81 4.64 11.37
N LEU A 43 10.65 5.62 11.65
CA LEU A 43 11.19 6.49 10.61
C LEU A 43 12.28 5.73 9.85
N HIS A 44 12.07 5.56 8.55
CA HIS A 44 13.02 4.96 7.62
C HIS A 44 13.71 6.06 6.82
N ARG A 45 14.99 6.31 7.13
CA ARG A 45 15.82 7.30 6.43
C ARG A 45 16.91 6.57 5.64
N ARG A 46 16.85 6.65 4.31
CA ARG A 46 17.88 6.08 3.42
C ARG A 46 18.76 7.20 2.88
N GLY A 47 19.81 7.56 3.62
CA GLY A 47 20.75 8.61 3.26
C GLY A 47 20.08 9.99 3.10
N ARG A 48 20.41 10.70 2.01
CA ARG A 48 19.81 12.01 1.65
C ARG A 48 18.39 11.94 1.06
N ARG A 49 17.78 10.76 0.97
CA ARG A 49 16.41 10.65 0.40
C ARG A 49 15.37 11.19 1.39
N LEU A 50 14.24 11.62 0.83
CA LEU A 50 13.06 12.04 1.59
C LEU A 50 12.73 11.01 2.68
N PRO A 51 12.35 11.46 3.89
CA PRO A 51 12.02 10.57 4.99
C PRO A 51 10.86 9.67 4.57
N ARG A 52 10.85 8.42 5.05
CA ARG A 52 9.79 7.44 4.81
C ARG A 52 9.35 6.85 6.14
N ILE A 53 8.15 6.29 6.20
CA ILE A 53 7.66 5.57 7.36
C ILE A 53 7.74 4.07 7.03
N ALA A 54 8.53 3.33 7.79
CA ALA A 54 8.51 1.87 7.76
C ALA A 54 7.55 1.35 8.83
N VAL A 55 6.63 0.50 8.41
CA VAL A 55 5.73 -0.24 9.30
C VAL A 55 6.13 -1.70 9.27
N ARG A 56 6.49 -2.22 10.44
CA ARG A 56 6.76 -3.65 10.64
C ARG A 56 5.52 -4.30 11.22
N TYR A 57 5.14 -5.46 10.70
CA TYR A 57 4.03 -6.23 11.21
C TYR A 57 4.30 -7.72 11.05
N THR A 58 3.66 -8.51 11.90
CA THR A 58 3.68 -9.97 11.81
C THR A 58 2.35 -10.43 11.23
N ASP A 59 2.41 -11.29 10.22
CA ASP A 59 1.21 -11.90 9.65
C ASP A 59 0.71 -13.08 10.50
N ASP A 60 -0.42 -13.65 10.07
CA ASP A 60 -1.10 -14.80 10.69
C ASP A 60 -0.26 -16.08 10.65
N THR A 61 0.80 -16.12 9.84
CA THR A 61 1.76 -17.24 9.80
C THR A 61 2.99 -17.03 10.67
N GLY A 62 3.08 -15.89 11.36
CA GLY A 62 4.24 -15.53 12.17
C GLY A 62 5.39 -14.92 11.35
N SER A 63 5.19 -14.64 10.06
CA SER A 63 6.23 -14.01 9.23
C SER A 63 6.24 -12.50 9.44
N GLU A 64 7.42 -11.94 9.70
CA GLU A 64 7.62 -10.50 9.81
C GLU A 64 7.77 -9.85 8.43
N HIS A 65 6.98 -8.81 8.18
CA HIS A 65 7.00 -8.02 6.95
C HIS A 65 7.26 -6.56 7.27
N VAL A 66 7.96 -5.88 6.36
CA VAL A 66 8.25 -4.44 6.49
C VAL A 66 7.72 -3.73 5.26
N ILE A 67 6.78 -2.82 5.46
CA ILE A 67 6.21 -1.98 4.40
C ILE A 67 6.66 -0.55 4.59
N ILE A 68 7.10 0.07 3.50
CA ILE A 68 7.58 1.44 3.47
C ILE A 68 6.51 2.31 2.79
N LYS A 69 5.96 3.25 3.55
CA LYS A 69 5.17 4.36 3.03
C LYS A 69 6.09 5.56 2.82
N THR A 70 6.08 6.14 1.62
CA THR A 70 6.73 7.43 1.37
C THR A 70 5.99 8.54 2.13
N ILE A 71 6.72 9.45 2.77
CA ILE A 71 6.11 10.65 3.36
C ILE A 71 5.77 11.61 2.21
N VAL A 72 4.49 11.97 2.12
CA VAL A 72 3.96 12.85 1.06
C VAL A 72 3.44 14.16 1.65
N SER A 73 3.20 14.22 2.97
CA SER A 73 2.72 15.43 3.66
C SER A 73 3.43 15.65 5.00
N ALA A 74 3.59 16.91 5.40
CA ALA A 74 4.19 17.29 6.69
C ALA A 74 3.45 16.64 7.89
N GLY A 75 2.14 16.39 7.78
CA GLY A 75 1.36 15.70 8.81
C GLY A 75 1.67 14.21 8.95
N ASP A 76 2.45 13.61 8.04
CA ASP A 76 2.83 12.20 8.13
C ASP A 76 3.77 11.93 9.31
N GLU A 77 4.58 12.90 9.74
CA GLU A 77 5.46 12.74 10.90
C GLU A 77 4.66 12.51 12.19
N GLN A 78 3.47 13.10 12.30
CA GLN A 78 2.55 12.88 13.42
C GLN A 78 1.96 11.45 13.41
N LEU A 79 1.98 10.76 12.26
CA LEU A 79 1.52 9.38 12.16
C LEU A 79 2.49 8.39 12.81
N LEU A 80 3.77 8.75 12.96
CA LEU A 80 4.77 7.94 13.69
C LEU A 80 4.43 7.81 15.17
N GLN A 81 3.70 8.77 15.74
CA GLN A 81 3.28 8.75 17.14
C GLN A 81 2.03 7.88 17.36
N LYS A 82 1.40 7.39 16.28
CA LYS A 82 0.18 6.60 16.33
C LYS A 82 0.49 5.13 16.09
N PRO A 83 -0.24 4.20 16.73
CA PRO A 83 -0.11 2.78 16.42
C PRO A 83 -0.43 2.56 14.93
N ALA A 84 0.32 1.69 14.26
CA ALA A 84 0.02 1.34 12.88
C ALA A 84 -0.92 0.13 12.84
N LEU A 85 -1.91 0.18 11.96
CA LEU A 85 -2.75 -0.96 11.63
C LEU A 85 -2.45 -1.37 10.20
N VAL A 86 -2.24 -2.66 10.00
CA VAL A 86 -1.95 -3.23 8.70
C VAL A 86 -3.08 -4.16 8.32
N LEU A 87 -3.64 -3.92 7.14
CA LEU A 87 -4.68 -4.74 6.54
C LEU A 87 -4.08 -5.42 5.32
N TYR A 88 -4.03 -6.75 5.32
CA TYR A 88 -3.40 -7.52 4.26
C TYR A 88 -4.29 -8.67 3.78
N HIS A 89 -4.07 -9.13 2.55
CA HIS A 89 -4.80 -10.28 2.04
C HIS A 89 -4.07 -11.59 2.40
N PRO A 90 -4.72 -12.56 3.08
CA PRO A 90 -4.05 -13.77 3.57
C PRO A 90 -3.53 -14.68 2.45
N LYS A 91 -4.15 -14.68 1.26
CA LYS A 91 -3.65 -15.44 0.10
C LYS A 91 -2.56 -14.74 -0.72
N HIS A 92 -2.34 -13.44 -0.50
CA HIS A 92 -1.43 -12.63 -1.32
C HIS A 92 -0.44 -11.83 -0.45
N ARG A 93 0.08 -12.46 0.61
CA ARG A 93 0.95 -11.83 1.62
C ARG A 93 2.24 -11.23 1.06
N SER A 94 2.78 -11.79 -0.03
CA SER A 94 4.03 -11.32 -0.66
C SER A 94 3.85 -10.16 -1.65
N ARG A 95 2.62 -9.73 -1.93
CA ARG A 95 2.35 -8.63 -2.86
C ARG A 95 1.94 -7.36 -2.12
N SER A 96 2.71 -6.29 -2.27
CA SER A 96 2.46 -5.01 -1.62
C SER A 96 1.14 -4.35 -2.07
N ASP A 97 0.67 -4.64 -3.29
CA ASP A 97 -0.66 -4.23 -3.79
C ASP A 97 -1.80 -4.73 -2.88
N TYR A 98 -1.57 -5.84 -2.17
CA TYR A 98 -2.54 -6.49 -1.29
C TYR A 98 -2.28 -6.16 0.18
N VAL A 99 -1.64 -5.02 0.46
CA VAL A 99 -1.45 -4.53 1.81
C VAL A 99 -1.72 -3.03 1.92
N LEU A 100 -2.44 -2.66 2.97
CA LEU A 100 -2.78 -1.30 3.31
C LEU A 100 -2.35 -1.00 4.74
N ILE A 101 -1.87 0.22 4.95
CA ILE A 101 -1.47 0.73 6.26
C ILE A 101 -2.41 1.85 6.65
N GLY A 102 -2.98 1.73 7.84
CA GLY A 102 -3.64 2.80 8.56
C GLY A 102 -2.82 3.21 9.78
N PHE A 103 -3.03 4.43 10.26
CA PHE A 103 -2.40 4.94 11.49
C PHE A 103 -3.48 5.41 12.47
N GLY A 104 -3.33 5.03 13.74
CA GLY A 104 -4.31 5.16 14.81
C GLY A 104 -5.06 3.85 15.07
N THR A 105 -5.83 3.82 16.16
CA THR A 105 -6.67 2.66 16.56
C THR A 105 -7.82 2.41 15.59
N GLN A 106 -8.34 3.48 14.96
CA GLN A 106 -9.35 3.42 13.90
C GLN A 106 -8.93 4.34 12.74
N PRO A 107 -8.21 3.82 11.75
CA PRO A 107 -7.65 4.63 10.69
C PRO A 107 -8.75 5.10 9.73
N ARG A 108 -8.93 6.42 9.64
CA ARG A 108 -9.82 7.04 8.64
C ARG A 108 -9.26 6.96 7.22
N ARG A 109 -7.95 6.81 7.07
CA ARG A 109 -7.26 6.73 5.77
C ARG A 109 -6.35 5.52 5.74
N TRP A 110 -6.43 4.80 4.64
CA TRP A 110 -5.59 3.67 4.30
C TRP A 110 -4.62 4.06 3.19
N PHE A 111 -3.35 3.74 3.40
CA PHE A 111 -2.24 4.04 2.51
C PHE A 111 -1.66 2.75 1.96
N SER A 112 -1.38 2.72 0.66
CA SER A 112 -0.53 1.69 0.07
C SER A 112 0.94 1.99 0.37
N GLY A 113 1.76 0.95 0.46
CA GLY A 113 3.21 1.06 0.56
C GLY A 113 3.89 0.00 -0.30
N GLU A 114 5.22 0.00 -0.29
CA GLU A 114 6.03 -1.01 -0.96
C GLU A 114 6.74 -1.87 0.09
N PHE A 115 6.90 -3.16 -0.16
CA PHE A 115 7.73 -3.97 0.72
C PHE A 115 9.18 -3.49 0.67
N SER A 116 9.82 -3.43 1.83
CA SER A 116 11.25 -3.20 1.91
C SER A 116 11.94 -4.37 1.22
N ARG A 117 12.52 -4.15 0.03
CA ARG A 117 13.41 -5.13 -0.60
C ARG A 117 14.56 -5.39 0.39
N LYS A 118 14.55 -6.55 1.06
CA LYS A 118 15.76 -7.07 1.70
C LYS A 118 16.75 -7.28 0.56
N ASN A 119 17.80 -6.47 0.55
CA ASN A 119 18.94 -6.66 -0.34
C ASN A 119 19.87 -7.68 0.30
#